data_AF-A0A445N2V3-F1
#
_entry.id   AF-A0A445N2V3-F1
#
_cell.length_a   1.000
_cell.length_b   1.000
_cell.length_c   1.000
_cell.angle_alpha   90.00
_cell.angle_beta   90.00
_cell.angle_gamma   90.00
#
_symmetry.space_group_name_H-M   'P 1'
#
loop_
_entity.id
_entity.type
_entity.pdbx_description
1 polymer ?
#
loop_
_entity_poly.entity_id
_entity_poly.type
_entity_poly.pdbx_seq_one_letter_code
_entity_poly.pdbx_strand_id
1 'polypeptide(L)' 'MIEEKTINISKKIPLTERISLVSKEVSQWVDGLNKPFIVGKDIVCLANYKRNGSHLYHYVIERGE' A
#
# COMPACT_ATOMS: atom_id res chain seq x y z
N MET A 1 -11.82 2.03 12.75
CA MET A 1 -11.71 2.72 11.45
C MET A 1 -10.53 2.08 10.76
N ILE A 2 -10.75 1.36 9.67
CA ILE A 2 -9.68 0.66 8.95
C ILE A 2 -9.06 1.68 8.00
N GLU A 3 -7.76 1.95 8.15
CA GLU A 3 -7.03 2.83 7.24
C GLU A 3 -6.70 2.03 5.98
N GLU A 4 -7.15 2.51 4.83
CA GLU A 4 -6.98 1.84 3.54
C GLU A 4 -6.35 2.78 2.50
N LYS A 5 -5.56 2.22 1.59
CA LYS A 5 -4.99 2.94 0.45
C LYS A 5 -5.01 2.08 -0.80
N THR A 6 -5.43 2.70 -1.91
CA THR A 6 -5.34 2.08 -3.24
C THR A 6 -4.25 2.75 -4.06
N ILE A 7 -3.31 1.96 -4.57
CA ILE A 7 -2.22 2.39 -5.44
C ILE A 7 -2.48 1.86 -6.84
N ASN A 8 -2.57 2.76 -7.81
CA ASN A 8 -2.78 2.42 -9.22
C ASN A 8 -1.51 2.65 -10.03
N ILE A 9 -1.00 1.60 -10.67
CA ILE A 9 0.21 1.65 -11.48
C ILE A 9 -0.07 1.15 -12.90
N SER A 10 0.42 1.88 -13.89
CA SER A 10 0.30 1.49 -15.30
C SER A 10 0.90 0.10 -15.56
N LYS A 11 0.22 -0.72 -16.38
CA LYS A 11 0.71 -2.03 -16.82
C LYS A 11 1.97 -2.00 -17.68
N LYS A 12 2.34 -0.81 -18.18
CA LYS A 12 3.54 -0.59 -19.01
C LYS A 12 4.81 -0.55 -18.18
N ILE A 13 4.71 -0.37 -16.87
CA ILE A 13 5.86 -0.26 -15.98
C ILE A 13 6.36 -1.68 -15.64
N PRO A 14 7.67 -1.96 -15.78
CA PRO A 14 8.28 -3.23 -15.40
C PRO A 14 8.03 -3.60 -13.94
N LEU A 15 8.08 -4.90 -13.62
CA LEU A 15 7.80 -5.39 -12.26
C LEU A 15 8.72 -4.76 -11.20
N THR A 16 10.02 -4.66 -11.48
CA THR A 16 10.99 -4.10 -10.52
C THR A 16 10.67 -2.65 -10.18
N GLU A 17 10.38 -1.82 -11.20
CA GLU A 17 9.96 -0.43 -11.01
C GLU A 17 8.61 -0.34 -10.30
N ARG A 18 7.66 -1.23 -10.60
CA ARG A 18 6.38 -1.30 -9.89
C ARG A 18 6.59 -1.54 -8.41
N ILE A 19 7.45 -2.47 -8.02
CA ILE A 19 7.74 -2.76 -6.61
C ILE A 19 8.31 -1.51 -5.92
N SER A 20 9.28 -0.84 -6.54
CA SER A 20 9.85 0.40 -5.99
C SER A 20 8.81 1.51 -5.83
N LEU A 21 7.93 1.69 -6.81
CA LEU A 21 6.86 2.69 -6.77
C LEU A 21 5.82 2.38 -5.69
N VAL A 22 5.35 1.12 -5.61
CA VAL A 22 4.42 0.70 -4.55
C VAL A 22 5.06 0.90 -3.18
N SER A 23 6.31 0.47 -3.01
CA SER A 23 7.03 0.63 -1.74
C SER A 23 7.10 2.08 -1.30
N LYS A 24 7.46 2.99 -2.22
CA LYS A 24 7.52 4.43 -1.93
C LYS A 24 6.15 4.99 -1.53
N GLU A 25 5.11 4.65 -2.28
CA GLU A 25 3.74 5.10 -2.02
C GLU A 25 3.17 4.60 -0.69
N VAL A 26 3.53 3.39 -0.29
CA VAL A 26 3.19 2.82 1.02
C VAL A 26 3.95 3.55 2.12
N SER A 27 5.26 3.76 1.99
CA SER A 27 6.05 4.50 2.99
C SER A 27 5.50 5.91 3.20
N GLN A 28 5.25 6.66 2.12
CA GLN A 28 4.68 8.01 2.21
C GLN A 28 3.28 8.03 2.84
N TRP A 29 2.49 6.97 2.60
CA TRP A 29 1.19 6.84 3.23
C TRP A 29 1.31 6.61 4.73
N VAL A 30 2.20 5.70 5.14
CA VAL A 30 2.47 5.36 6.53
C VAL A 30 2.99 6.57 7.32
N ASP A 31 3.87 7.37 6.70
CA ASP A 31 4.41 8.60 7.30
C ASP A 31 3.34 9.70 7.46
N GLY A 32 2.29 9.67 6.63
CA GLY A 32 1.22 10.66 6.60
C GLY A 32 -0.03 10.30 7.41
N LEU A 33 -0.02 9.21 8.17
CA LEU A 33 -1.18 8.78 8.94
C LEU A 33 -1.47 9.73 10.12
N ASN A 34 -2.75 9.99 10.38
CA ASN A 34 -3.17 10.77 11.55
C ASN A 34 -2.74 10.10 12.86
N LYS A 35 -2.76 8.76 12.90
CA LYS A 35 -2.20 7.98 14.00
C LYS A 35 -0.88 7.38 13.54
N PRO A 36 0.23 7.60 14.27
CA PRO A 36 1.54 7.09 13.88
C PRO A 36 1.49 5.57 13.73
N PHE A 37 2.21 5.06 12.74
CA PHE A 37 2.37 3.62 12.54
C PHE A 37 3.41 3.06 13.52
N ILE A 38 3.02 2.03 14.26
CA ILE A 38 3.87 1.41 15.28
C ILE A 38 4.51 0.16 14.70
N VAL A 39 5.80 0.25 14.40
CA VAL A 39 6.59 -0.89 13.90
C VAL A 39 6.54 -2.04 14.90
N GLY A 40 6.22 -3.24 14.41
CA GLY A 40 6.11 -4.45 15.21
C GLY A 40 4.76 -4.67 15.89
N LYS A 41 3.85 -3.67 15.84
CA LYS A 41 2.45 -3.84 16.24
C LYS A 41 1.50 -3.75 15.05
N ASP A 42 1.69 -2.73 14.22
CA ASP A 42 0.86 -2.50 13.06
C ASP A 42 1.40 -3.25 11.84
N ILE A 43 0.48 -3.69 10.98
CA ILE A 43 0.80 -4.47 9.78
C ILE A 43 0.14 -3.81 8.58
N VAL A 44 0.94 -3.55 7.53
CA VAL A 44 0.41 -3.17 6.21
C VAL A 44 0.14 -4.45 5.41
N CYS A 45 -1.12 -4.72 5.12
CA CYS A 45 -1.58 -5.91 4.42
C CYS A 45 -2.05 -5.55 3.01
N LEU A 46 -1.65 -6.33 1.99
CA LEU A 46 -2.27 -6.27 0.67
C LEU A 46 -3.60 -7.02 0.70
N ALA A 47 -4.70 -6.31 0.93
CA ALA A 47 -6.03 -6.89 1.03
C ALA A 47 -6.64 -7.29 -0.32
N ASN A 48 -6.31 -6.59 -1.41
CA ASN A 48 -6.79 -6.94 -2.75
C ASN A 48 -5.81 -6.51 -3.84
N TYR A 49 -5.84 -7.23 -4.97
CA TYR A 49 -5.11 -6.89 -6.17
C TYR A 49 -5.96 -7.15 -7.41
N LYS A 50 -6.05 -6.15 -8.29
CA LYS A 50 -6.77 -6.25 -9.57
C LYS A 50 -5.86 -5.89 -10.73
N ARG A 51 -6.02 -6.63 -11.83
CA ARG A 51 -5.34 -6.36 -13.10
C ARG A 51 -6.37 -6.13 -14.20
N ASN A 52 -6.74 -4.87 -14.44
CA ASN A 52 -7.66 -4.50 -15.52
C ASN A 52 -7.17 -3.22 -16.21
N GLY A 53 -6.38 -3.37 -17.28
CA GLY A 53 -5.72 -2.24 -17.96
C GLY A 53 -4.56 -1.59 -17.17
N SER A 54 -4.55 -1.72 -15.84
CA SER A 54 -3.49 -1.31 -14.92
C SER A 54 -3.35 -2.32 -13.76
N HIS A 55 -2.36 -2.09 -12.89
CA HIS A 55 -2.17 -2.81 -11.63
C HIS A 55 -2.73 -1.97 -10.48
N LEU A 56 -3.80 -2.46 -9.85
CA LEU A 56 -4.44 -1.83 -8.71
C LEU A 56 -4.12 -2.66 -7.47
N TYR A 57 -3.41 -2.05 -6.53
CA TYR A 57 -3.07 -2.64 -5.24
C TYR A 57 -3.88 -1.98 -4.15
N HIS A 58 -4.57 -2.76 -3.36
CA HIS A 58 -5.38 -2.29 -2.26
C HIS A 58 -4.77 -2.76 -0.94
N TYR A 59 -4.27 -1.80 -0.18
CA TYR A 59 -3.63 -2.02 1.11
C TYR A 59 -4.52 -1.55 2.25
N VAL A 60 -4.45 -2.27 3.36
CA VAL A 60 -5.08 -1.90 4.63
C VAL A 60 -4.03 -1.94 5.73
N ILE A 61 -4.21 -1.11 6.76
CA ILE A 61 -3.43 -1.21 7.99
C ILE A 61 -4.28 -1.93 9.02
N GLU A 62 -3.78 -3.07 9.45
CA GLU A 62 -4.26 -3.78 10.63
C GLU A 62 -3.49 -3.24 11.83
N ARG A 63 -4.19 -2.53 12.70
CA ARG A 63 -3.60 -1.96 13.92
C ARG A 63 -3.52 -3.06 14.97
N GLY A 64 -2.32 -3.26 15.52
CA GLY A 64 -2.13 -4.18 16.63
C GLY A 64 -2.68 -3.56 17.91
N GLU A 65 -3.64 -4.23 18.56
CA GLU A 65 -4.14 -3.84 19.87
C GLU A 65 -3.08 -4.00 20.98
#